data_AF-A0A1V4X6D7-F1
#
_entry.id   AF-A0A1V4X6D7-F1
#
_cell.length_a   1.000
_cell.length_b   1.000
_cell.length_c   1.000
_cell.angle_alpha   90.00
_cell.angle_beta   90.00
_cell.angle_gamma   90.00
#
_symmetry.space_group_name_H-M   'P 1'
#
loop_
_entity.id
_entity.type
_entity.pdbx_description
1 polymer ?
#
loop_
_entity_poly.entity_id
_entity_poly.type
_entity_poly.pdbx_seq_one_letter_code
_entity_poly.pdbx_strand_id
1 'polypeptide(L)'
;MGSAYKNKAVQPLLDCVCDLLPCPSDVENTALDMDNGETPVTLASDPGKPVVALAFKLEDGPYGQLTYIRVYQGAIAKGSTIVNVRTGKKVKVGRVVRMHADQMEDIEAVPAGYIGALFGIECASGDTFVSPGVNLTMTSMHVPEPVISLAIVPKDNKSQINMSKALNRFTKEDPTFRCHVDAETNETIIEGMGELHLEVYVERMRREYGAEVTTGNPRVAYRETITQRAEFNYTHKKQTGGSGQYGRVAGWMEPVADEEFVFENRVVGGAIPTQFIAACEKGFRSCLAKGPKMEFPVTGVKVVINDGASHSVDSSDIAFQQAARGAFREGYAKAKPVIHEPVMKVVVETPTEFQGPVIGLLNQRRGMIVGAQDEGVLSVVEAHVPLAEMFGFSTALRSATQGKAQFTMEFAMYKLVPQSIAEKIAEEVAARKKNAA
;
A
#
# COMPACT_ATOMS: atom_id res chain seq x y z
N MET A 1 -5.63 39.98 20.01
CA MET A 1 -6.90 39.70 19.29
C MET A 1 -7.05 40.67 18.13
N GLY A 2 -7.39 40.18 16.95
CA GLY A 2 -7.47 40.97 15.71
C GLY A 2 -8.54 40.42 14.76
N SER A 3 -8.80 41.14 13.68
CA SER A 3 -9.72 40.70 12.63
C SER A 3 -9.12 41.02 11.26
N ALA A 4 -8.68 39.98 10.54
CA ALA A 4 -8.12 40.11 9.20
C ALA A 4 -9.15 40.70 8.22
N TYR A 5 -10.42 40.28 8.30
CA TYR A 5 -11.50 40.79 7.44
C TYR A 5 -11.69 42.31 7.55
N LYS A 6 -11.50 42.87 8.75
CA LYS A 6 -11.60 44.31 8.99
C LYS A 6 -10.25 45.03 8.93
N ASN A 7 -9.18 44.34 8.51
CA ASN A 7 -7.81 44.85 8.50
C ASN A 7 -7.36 45.43 9.86
N LYS A 8 -7.83 44.84 10.97
CA LYS A 8 -7.50 45.29 12.32
C LYS A 8 -6.49 44.36 12.96
N ALA A 9 -5.41 44.95 13.49
CA ALA A 9 -4.33 44.27 14.21
C ALA A 9 -3.52 43.26 13.38
N VAL A 10 -3.38 43.50 12.06
CA VAL A 10 -2.46 42.72 11.21
C VAL A 10 -1.02 43.20 11.39
N GLN A 11 -0.79 44.52 11.49
CA GLN A 11 0.54 45.10 11.67
C GLN A 11 1.18 44.68 13.00
N PRO A 12 0.50 44.78 14.16
CA PRO A 12 1.07 44.31 15.43
C PRO A 12 1.36 42.80 15.43
N LEU A 13 0.63 42.01 14.63
CA LEU A 13 0.93 40.59 14.47
C LEU A 13 2.23 40.39 13.70
N LEU A 14 2.48 41.18 12.63
CA LEU A 14 3.75 41.14 11.90
C LEU A 14 4.91 41.59 12.79
N ASP A 15 4.71 42.60 13.63
CA ASP A 15 5.71 43.04 14.60
C ASP A 15 6.01 41.92 15.61
N CYS A 16 4.97 41.27 16.16
CA CYS A 16 5.12 40.12 17.06
C CYS A 16 5.84 38.94 16.39
N VAL A 17 5.66 38.72 15.09
CA VAL A 17 6.38 37.68 14.35
C VAL A 17 7.89 37.96 14.35
N CYS A 18 8.28 39.21 14.15
CA CYS A 18 9.69 39.61 14.21
C CYS A 18 10.27 39.56 15.64
N ASP A 19 9.45 39.90 16.64
CA ASP A 19 9.92 40.00 18.04
C ASP A 19 9.96 38.65 18.78
N LEU A 20 9.06 37.73 18.43
CA LEU A 20 8.84 36.50 19.20
C LEU A 20 9.22 35.20 18.47
N LEU A 21 9.18 35.16 17.13
CA LEU A 21 9.55 33.95 16.40
C LEU A 21 11.07 33.86 16.23
N PRO A 22 11.64 32.65 16.35
CA PRO A 22 13.08 32.48 16.26
C PRO A 22 13.59 32.73 14.84
N CYS A 23 14.80 33.26 14.73
CA CYS A 23 15.48 33.27 13.45
C CYS A 23 16.07 31.88 13.15
N PRO A 24 16.38 31.55 11.89
CA PRO A 24 16.91 30.22 11.54
C PRO A 24 18.20 29.83 12.31
N SER A 25 18.99 30.79 12.79
CA SER A 25 20.18 30.53 13.60
C SER A 25 19.90 30.27 15.09
N ASP A 26 18.70 30.62 15.59
CA ASP A 26 18.32 30.37 16.99
C ASP A 26 17.79 28.95 17.20
N VAL A 27 17.51 28.22 16.11
CA VAL A 27 16.94 26.88 16.15
C VAL A 27 18.03 25.84 15.87
N GLU A 28 18.21 24.91 16.80
CA GLU A 28 19.05 23.74 16.57
C GLU A 28 18.34 22.75 15.65
N ASN A 29 18.95 22.48 14.49
CA ASN A 29 18.44 21.51 13.52
C ASN A 29 19.29 20.25 13.57
N THR A 30 18.66 19.07 13.63
CA THR A 30 19.35 17.78 13.66
C THR A 30 19.12 17.02 12.36
N ALA A 31 20.19 16.51 11.76
CA ALA A 31 20.15 15.51 10.68
C ALA A 31 20.55 14.13 11.22
N LEU A 32 20.31 13.08 10.45
CA LEU A 32 20.70 11.71 10.75
C LEU A 32 21.83 11.28 9.79
N ASP A 33 22.90 10.71 10.33
CA ASP A 33 24.02 10.21 9.52
C ASP A 33 23.80 8.75 9.11
N MET A 34 23.70 8.51 7.80
CA MET A 34 23.46 7.18 7.24
C MET A 34 24.70 6.27 7.30
N ASP A 35 25.91 6.83 7.37
CA ASP A 35 27.14 6.03 7.41
C ASP A 35 27.40 5.46 8.81
N ASN A 36 26.80 6.07 9.84
CA ASN A 36 27.01 5.71 11.24
C ASN A 36 25.71 5.26 11.95
N GLY A 37 24.78 4.63 11.22
CA GLY A 37 23.58 4.02 11.79
C GLY A 37 22.56 5.02 12.35
N GLU A 38 22.30 6.11 11.63
CA GLU A 38 21.33 7.17 11.95
C GLU A 38 21.66 7.99 13.21
N THR A 39 22.94 8.15 13.57
CA THR A 39 23.30 9.03 14.69
C THR A 39 22.89 10.48 14.40
N PRO A 40 22.24 11.18 15.36
CA PRO A 40 21.83 12.55 15.17
C PRO A 40 23.04 13.49 15.17
N VAL A 41 23.17 14.29 14.10
CA VAL A 41 24.20 15.30 13.89
C VAL A 41 23.56 16.68 13.89
N THR A 42 24.02 17.57 14.77
CA THR A 42 23.55 18.95 14.82
C THR A 42 24.10 19.74 13.62
N LEU A 43 23.20 20.31 12.85
CA LEU A 43 23.52 21.21 11.74
C LEU A 43 23.69 22.64 12.26
N ALA A 44 24.67 23.34 11.71
CA ALA A 44 24.82 24.77 11.94
C ALA A 44 24.35 25.53 10.70
N SER A 45 23.58 26.60 10.88
CA SER A 45 23.14 27.49 9.79
C SER A 45 24.27 28.41 9.30
N ASP A 46 25.36 27.80 8.86
CA ASP A 46 26.55 28.47 8.33
C ASP A 46 26.62 28.26 6.80
N PRO A 47 26.63 29.34 5.99
CA PRO A 47 26.77 29.26 4.54
C PRO A 47 28.07 28.61 4.04
N GLY A 48 29.15 28.63 4.84
CA GLY A 48 30.46 28.08 4.45
C GLY A 48 30.61 26.57 4.61
N LYS A 49 29.64 25.92 5.26
CA LYS A 49 29.67 24.47 5.52
C LYS A 49 29.12 23.65 4.35
N PRO A 50 29.29 22.32 4.35
CA PRO A 50 28.69 21.45 3.33
C PRO A 50 27.17 21.61 3.29
N VAL A 51 26.63 21.65 2.06
CA VAL A 51 25.20 21.81 1.83
C VAL A 51 24.42 20.66 2.43
N VAL A 52 23.36 20.99 3.18
CA VAL A 52 22.29 20.07 3.56
C VAL A 52 20.96 20.79 3.35
N ALA A 53 20.12 20.25 2.46
CA ALA A 53 18.83 20.82 2.11
C ALA A 53 17.75 19.75 2.00
N LEU A 54 16.53 20.06 2.42
CA LEU A 54 15.37 19.17 2.35
C LEU A 54 14.42 19.65 1.27
N ALA A 55 14.03 18.78 0.35
CA ALA A 55 12.89 18.99 -0.53
C ALA A 55 11.60 18.66 0.21
N PHE A 56 10.71 19.64 0.40
CA PHE A 56 9.47 19.45 1.17
C PHE A 56 8.20 19.60 0.32
N LYS A 57 8.33 20.18 -0.88
CA LYS A 57 7.19 20.35 -1.79
C LYS A 57 7.67 20.30 -3.24
N LEU A 58 6.91 19.59 -4.05
CA LEU A 58 7.09 19.52 -5.50
C LEU A 58 5.91 20.20 -6.17
N GLU A 59 6.18 20.95 -7.22
CA GLU A 59 5.18 21.60 -8.05
C GLU A 59 5.57 21.41 -9.50
N ASP A 60 4.70 20.80 -10.30
CA ASP A 60 4.94 20.68 -11.73
C ASP A 60 4.22 21.81 -12.45
N GLY A 61 5.00 22.75 -12.98
CA GLY A 61 4.49 23.90 -13.70
C GLY A 61 4.52 23.69 -15.21
N PRO A 62 3.89 24.58 -16.01
CA PRO A 62 3.94 24.52 -17.47
C PRO A 62 5.35 24.52 -18.06
N TYR A 63 6.32 25.07 -17.31
CA TYR A 63 7.70 25.22 -17.72
C TYR A 63 8.60 24.05 -17.26
N GLY A 64 8.11 23.21 -16.34
CA GLY A 64 8.85 22.08 -15.78
C GLY A 64 8.65 21.93 -14.27
N GLN A 65 9.28 20.90 -13.70
CA GLN A 65 9.19 20.58 -12.28
C GLN A 65 9.98 21.58 -11.42
N LEU A 66 9.29 22.26 -10.51
CA LEU A 66 9.86 23.05 -9.41
C LEU A 66 9.92 22.21 -8.14
N THR A 67 11.10 22.20 -7.51
CA THR A 67 11.33 21.56 -6.22
C THR A 67 11.58 22.62 -5.16
N TYR A 68 10.67 22.79 -4.21
CA TYR A 68 10.88 23.67 -3.06
C TYR A 68 11.79 22.99 -2.06
N ILE A 69 12.87 23.70 -1.74
CA ILE A 69 13.90 23.25 -0.84
C ILE A 69 14.04 24.21 0.33
N ARG A 70 14.32 23.65 1.51
CA ARG A 70 14.81 24.40 2.66
C ARG A 70 16.26 24.05 2.89
N VAL A 71 17.14 25.05 2.86
CA VAL A 71 18.58 24.87 3.12
C VAL A 71 18.82 25.03 4.61
N TYR A 72 19.35 24.00 5.26
CA TYR A 72 19.66 24.04 6.70
C TYR A 72 21.10 24.45 6.97
N GLN A 73 22.02 24.00 6.11
CA GLN A 73 23.45 24.24 6.21
C GLN A 73 24.04 24.44 4.82
N GLY A 74 25.08 25.28 4.71
CA GLY A 74 25.74 25.60 3.44
C GLY A 74 24.94 26.56 2.56
N ALA A 75 25.32 26.65 1.29
CA ALA A 75 24.62 27.46 0.29
C ALA A 75 24.51 26.73 -1.04
N ILE A 76 23.31 26.74 -1.65
CA ILE A 76 23.08 26.18 -2.98
C ILE A 76 23.18 27.29 -4.01
N ALA A 77 24.28 27.30 -4.75
CA ALA A 77 24.52 28.23 -5.84
C ALA A 77 24.15 27.62 -7.20
N LYS A 78 23.83 28.49 -8.16
CA LYS A 78 23.64 28.11 -9.57
C LYS A 78 24.90 27.40 -10.10
N GLY A 79 24.72 26.23 -10.71
CA GLY A 79 25.80 25.41 -11.26
C GLY A 79 26.47 24.45 -10.26
N SER A 80 26.11 24.51 -8.97
CA SER A 80 26.60 23.57 -7.96
C SER A 80 26.11 22.14 -8.23
N THR A 81 26.89 21.16 -7.77
CA THR A 81 26.50 19.74 -7.85
C THR A 81 26.05 19.28 -6.48
N ILE A 82 24.82 18.79 -6.39
CA ILE A 82 24.22 18.23 -5.18
C ILE A 82 23.95 16.74 -5.39
N VAL A 83 23.89 15.98 -4.32
CA VAL A 83 23.63 14.54 -4.33
C VAL A 83 22.34 14.27 -3.59
N ASN A 84 21.44 13.51 -4.18
CA ASN A 84 20.26 13.01 -3.48
C ASN A 84 20.67 11.80 -2.64
N VAL A 85 20.49 11.88 -1.32
CA VAL A 85 20.93 10.84 -0.37
C VAL A 85 20.23 9.50 -0.62
N ARG A 86 18.92 9.52 -0.90
CA ARG A 86 18.12 8.32 -1.11
C ARG A 86 18.50 7.56 -2.37
N THR A 87 18.75 8.28 -3.46
CA THR A 87 19.02 7.65 -4.78
C THR A 87 20.50 7.56 -5.12
N GLY A 88 21.37 8.26 -4.38
CA GLY A 88 22.79 8.42 -4.69
C GLY A 88 23.07 9.21 -5.98
N LYS A 89 22.04 9.73 -6.65
CA LYS A 89 22.18 10.43 -7.93
C LYS A 89 22.75 11.83 -7.73
N LYS A 90 23.79 12.14 -8.51
CA LYS A 90 24.37 13.49 -8.59
C LYS A 90 23.54 14.33 -9.55
N VAL A 91 23.06 15.48 -9.09
CA VAL A 91 22.27 16.44 -9.86
C VAL A 91 23.01 17.77 -9.91
N LYS A 92 23.08 18.35 -11.11
CA LYS A 92 23.64 19.69 -11.30
C LYS A 92 22.53 20.73 -11.23
N VAL A 93 22.69 21.72 -10.38
CA VAL A 93 21.71 22.79 -10.18
C VAL A 93 21.74 23.75 -11.37
N GLY A 94 20.66 23.79 -12.15
CA GLY A 94 20.56 24.64 -13.34
C GLY A 94 20.13 26.08 -13.04
N ARG A 95 18.96 26.23 -12.42
CA ARG A 95 18.39 27.54 -12.01
C ARG A 95 17.87 27.44 -10.58
N VAL A 96 18.06 28.54 -9.85
CA VAL A 96 17.59 28.71 -8.48
C VAL A 96 16.69 29.93 -8.47
N VAL A 97 15.50 29.78 -7.89
CA VAL A 97 14.44 30.79 -7.96
C VAL A 97 13.88 31.02 -6.56
N ARG A 98 13.55 32.27 -6.24
CA ARG A 98 12.75 32.64 -5.08
C ARG A 98 11.33 32.95 -5.53
N MET A 99 10.35 32.33 -4.87
CA MET A 99 8.94 32.57 -5.16
C MET A 99 8.43 33.74 -4.33
N HIS A 100 7.94 34.77 -5.00
CA HIS A 100 7.27 35.93 -4.42
C HIS A 100 5.79 35.90 -4.81
N ALA A 101 4.98 35.18 -4.04
CA ALA A 101 3.58 34.89 -4.34
C ALA A 101 3.41 34.22 -5.72
N ASP A 102 3.11 34.99 -6.76
CA ASP A 102 2.95 34.55 -8.15
C ASP A 102 4.16 34.89 -9.05
N GLN A 103 5.12 35.66 -8.55
CA GLN A 103 6.30 36.10 -9.30
C GLN A 103 7.52 35.23 -8.99
N MET A 104 8.24 34.86 -10.05
CA MET A 104 9.49 34.10 -9.98
C MET A 104 10.68 35.05 -10.09
N GLU A 105 11.52 35.10 -9.05
CA GLU A 105 12.76 35.86 -9.04
C GLU A 105 13.96 34.92 -9.16
N ASP A 106 14.75 35.04 -10.22
CA ASP A 106 15.99 34.26 -10.37
C ASP A 106 17.05 34.79 -9.39
N ILE A 107 17.60 33.90 -8.58
CA ILE A 107 18.65 34.21 -7.59
C ILE A 107 19.92 33.40 -7.87
N GLU A 108 21.08 33.93 -7.49
CA GLU A 108 22.36 33.26 -7.72
C GLU A 108 22.63 32.12 -6.74
N ALA A 109 22.24 32.30 -5.48
CA ALA A 109 22.42 31.32 -4.42
C ALA A 109 21.35 31.41 -3.33
N VAL A 110 21.02 30.28 -2.72
CA VAL A 110 20.16 30.17 -1.51
C VAL A 110 21.07 29.81 -0.33
N PRO A 111 21.28 30.72 0.63
CA PRO A 111 22.07 30.44 1.83
C PRO A 111 21.27 29.64 2.87
N ALA A 112 21.97 29.13 3.89
CA ALA A 112 21.38 28.44 5.02
C ALA A 112 20.27 29.29 5.70
N GLY A 113 19.18 28.63 6.07
CA GLY A 113 17.99 29.24 6.68
C GLY A 113 16.93 29.72 5.69
N TYR A 114 17.23 29.77 4.39
CA TYR A 114 16.30 30.25 3.37
C TYR A 114 15.56 29.11 2.66
N ILE A 115 14.38 29.46 2.13
CA ILE A 115 13.58 28.62 1.25
C ILE A 115 13.78 29.10 -0.19
N GLY A 116 14.09 28.18 -1.08
CA GLY A 116 14.21 28.44 -2.51
C GLY A 116 13.55 27.33 -3.32
N ALA A 117 13.47 27.53 -4.63
CA ALA A 117 13.00 26.54 -5.58
C ALA A 117 14.10 26.21 -6.59
N LEU A 118 14.25 24.92 -6.89
CA LEU A 118 15.17 24.41 -7.91
C LEU A 118 14.37 23.94 -9.13
N PHE A 119 14.89 24.22 -10.32
CA PHE A 119 14.22 23.88 -11.57
C PHE A 119 14.77 22.62 -12.22
N GLY A 120 13.88 21.74 -12.67
CA GLY A 120 14.23 20.56 -13.46
C GLY A 120 14.97 19.46 -12.69
N ILE A 121 14.78 19.41 -11.37
CA ILE A 121 15.36 18.38 -10.51
C ILE A 121 14.34 17.29 -10.28
N GLU A 122 14.67 16.07 -10.69
CA GLU A 122 13.85 14.90 -10.41
C GLU A 122 14.13 14.40 -8.98
N CYS A 123 13.15 14.56 -8.10
CA CYS A 123 13.17 14.03 -6.74
C CYS A 123 11.76 13.76 -6.23
N ALA A 124 11.67 13.12 -5.06
CA ALA A 124 10.43 12.93 -4.32
C ALA A 124 10.36 13.94 -3.15
N SER A 125 9.14 14.23 -2.67
CA SER A 125 8.98 15.01 -1.45
C SER A 125 9.57 14.26 -0.25
N GLY A 126 10.32 14.97 0.60
CA GLY A 126 11.06 14.39 1.73
C GLY A 126 12.52 14.03 1.40
N ASP A 127 12.96 14.14 0.14
CA ASP A 127 14.35 13.86 -0.23
C ASP A 127 15.32 14.91 0.35
N THR A 128 16.45 14.43 0.86
CA THR A 128 17.55 15.30 1.33
C THR A 128 18.64 15.39 0.25
N PHE A 129 19.06 16.63 -0.04
CA PHE A 129 20.16 16.96 -0.93
C PHE A 129 21.37 17.41 -0.14
N VAL A 130 22.52 16.83 -0.47
CA VAL A 130 23.80 17.08 0.22
C VAL A 130 24.94 17.37 -0.75
N SER A 131 26.01 17.98 -0.23
CA SER A 131 27.26 18.11 -0.98
C SER A 131 27.91 16.74 -1.26
N PRO A 132 28.62 16.54 -2.39
CA PRO A 132 29.33 15.29 -2.65
C PRO A 132 30.32 14.94 -1.52
N GLY A 133 30.18 13.73 -0.95
CA GLY A 133 31.04 13.23 0.14
C GLY A 133 30.44 13.38 1.54
N VAL A 134 29.22 13.92 1.67
CA VAL A 134 28.44 13.95 2.91
C VAL A 134 27.21 13.08 2.75
N ASN A 135 26.82 12.30 3.76
CA ASN A 135 25.68 11.37 3.71
C ASN A 135 24.70 11.59 4.87
N LEU A 136 24.11 12.79 4.93
CA LEU A 136 23.19 13.21 5.99
C LEU A 136 21.75 13.26 5.47
N THR A 137 20.79 12.66 6.18
CA THR A 137 19.35 12.74 5.87
C THR A 137 18.59 13.53 6.95
N MET A 138 17.65 14.39 6.56
CA MET A 138 16.85 15.19 7.52
C MET A 138 15.63 14.43 8.06
N THR A 139 15.18 13.39 7.37
CA THR A 139 13.94 12.70 7.70
C THR A 139 14.18 11.19 7.68
N SER A 140 13.90 10.48 8.79
CA SER A 140 13.65 9.04 8.73
C SER A 140 12.23 8.86 8.19
N MET A 141 12.10 8.27 7.01
CA MET A 141 10.80 8.18 6.38
C MET A 141 10.02 6.99 6.94
N HIS A 142 9.39 7.17 8.11
CA HIS A 142 8.31 6.28 8.51
C HIS A 142 7.02 6.72 7.80
N VAL A 143 6.86 6.30 6.53
CA VAL A 143 5.58 6.46 5.82
C VAL A 143 4.60 5.46 6.43
N PRO A 144 3.49 5.90 7.06
CA PRO A 144 2.46 4.98 7.51
C PRO A 144 1.90 4.22 6.30
N GLU A 145 1.54 2.95 6.50
CA GLU A 145 0.93 2.16 5.43
C GLU A 145 -0.45 2.72 5.05
N PRO A 146 -0.75 2.86 3.75
CA PRO A 146 -2.07 3.31 3.32
C PRO A 146 -3.18 2.40 3.84
N VAL A 147 -4.25 3.00 4.37
CA VAL A 147 -5.35 2.25 5.01
C VAL A 147 -6.50 1.93 4.06
N ILE A 148 -6.65 2.68 2.95
CA ILE A 148 -7.74 2.49 1.99
C ILE A 148 -7.16 2.33 0.59
N SER A 149 -7.69 1.37 -0.15
CA SER A 149 -7.46 1.19 -1.58
C SER A 149 -8.71 1.54 -2.38
N LEU A 150 -8.55 1.93 -3.63
CA LEU A 150 -9.65 2.20 -4.57
C LEU A 150 -9.21 1.76 -5.96
N ALA A 151 -10.07 1.00 -6.64
CA ALA A 151 -9.83 0.64 -8.03
C ALA A 151 -10.25 1.81 -8.94
N ILE A 152 -9.38 2.19 -9.87
CA ILE A 152 -9.68 3.21 -10.87
C ILE A 152 -9.62 2.60 -12.27
N VAL A 153 -10.64 2.89 -13.06
CA VAL A 153 -10.75 2.42 -14.45
C VAL A 153 -10.82 3.64 -15.36
N PRO A 154 -9.88 3.81 -16.30
CA PRO A 154 -9.96 4.88 -17.29
C PRO A 154 -11.09 4.58 -18.27
N LYS A 155 -11.86 5.61 -18.63
CA LYS A 155 -12.96 5.46 -19.59
C LYS A 155 -12.48 5.23 -21.04
N ASP A 156 -11.35 5.83 -21.40
CA ASP A 156 -10.79 5.82 -22.75
C ASP A 156 -9.27 5.59 -22.71
N ASN A 157 -8.69 5.09 -23.81
CA ASN A 157 -7.23 4.93 -23.96
C ASN A 157 -6.46 6.26 -23.77
N LYS A 158 -7.07 7.40 -24.18
CA LYS A 158 -6.49 8.74 -23.95
C LYS A 158 -6.43 9.06 -22.46
N SER A 159 -7.50 8.76 -21.74
CA SER A 159 -7.57 8.92 -20.28
C SER A 159 -6.59 7.98 -19.57
N GLN A 160 -6.33 6.78 -20.08
CA GLN A 160 -5.34 5.84 -19.52
C GLN A 160 -3.91 6.42 -19.57
N ILE A 161 -3.51 7.03 -20.69
CA ILE A 161 -2.19 7.67 -20.83
C ILE A 161 -2.07 8.86 -19.87
N ASN A 162 -3.10 9.69 -19.78
CA ASN A 162 -3.10 10.86 -18.91
C ASN A 162 -3.14 10.47 -17.41
N MET A 163 -3.92 9.45 -17.07
CA MET A 163 -3.97 8.86 -15.72
C MET A 163 -2.59 8.35 -15.31
N SER A 164 -1.89 7.61 -16.18
CA SER A 164 -0.54 7.09 -15.89
C SER A 164 0.47 8.22 -15.63
N LYS A 165 0.35 9.35 -16.33
CA LYS A 165 1.17 10.54 -16.07
C LYS A 165 0.82 11.19 -14.72
N ALA A 166 -0.47 11.31 -14.41
CA ALA A 166 -0.94 11.90 -13.16
C ALA A 166 -0.52 11.07 -11.95
N LEU A 167 -0.71 9.74 -11.98
CA LEU A 167 -0.34 8.84 -10.89
C LEU A 167 1.16 8.90 -10.59
N ASN A 168 2.01 8.85 -11.61
CA ASN A 168 3.46 8.98 -11.42
C ASN A 168 3.87 10.30 -10.76
N ARG A 169 3.13 11.39 -11.03
CA ARG A 169 3.36 12.67 -10.38
C ARG A 169 2.87 12.63 -8.93
N PHE A 170 1.67 12.13 -8.68
CA PHE A 170 1.09 12.11 -7.33
C PHE A 170 1.88 11.22 -6.37
N THR A 171 2.39 10.08 -6.82
CA THR A 171 3.28 9.20 -6.03
C THR A 171 4.62 9.88 -5.70
N LYS A 172 5.08 10.85 -6.50
CA LYS A 172 6.27 11.66 -6.20
C LYS A 172 5.97 12.81 -5.25
N GLU A 173 4.80 13.43 -5.38
CA GLU A 173 4.33 14.54 -4.53
C GLU A 173 4.02 14.07 -3.11
N ASP A 174 3.32 12.94 -2.97
CA ASP A 174 2.90 12.39 -1.68
C ASP A 174 3.36 10.93 -1.52
N PRO A 175 4.28 10.65 -0.58
CA PRO A 175 4.76 9.30 -0.30
C PRO A 175 3.69 8.38 0.30
N THR A 176 2.62 8.93 0.88
CA THR A 176 1.49 8.16 1.44
C THR A 176 0.51 7.69 0.36
N PHE A 177 0.59 8.27 -0.84
CA PHE A 177 -0.20 7.84 -1.98
C PHE A 177 0.57 6.78 -2.78
N ARG A 178 0.03 5.56 -2.82
CA ARG A 178 0.63 4.47 -3.60
C ARG A 178 -0.27 4.09 -4.76
N CYS A 179 0.33 3.66 -5.86
CA CYS A 179 -0.40 3.08 -6.97
C CYS A 179 0.29 1.82 -7.45
N HIS A 180 -0.49 0.78 -7.71
CA HIS A 180 0.01 -0.44 -8.33
C HIS A 180 -1.03 -0.99 -9.29
N VAL A 181 -0.59 -1.82 -10.23
CA VAL A 181 -1.50 -2.57 -11.11
C VAL A 181 -1.63 -3.96 -10.53
N ASP A 182 -2.87 -4.36 -10.27
CA ASP A 182 -3.16 -5.70 -9.77
C ASP A 182 -2.95 -6.73 -10.91
N ALA A 183 -2.11 -7.72 -10.65
CA ALA A 183 -1.73 -8.74 -11.64
C ALA A 183 -2.89 -9.70 -11.97
N GLU A 184 -3.90 -9.81 -11.10
CA GLU A 184 -5.05 -10.69 -11.32
C GLU A 184 -6.11 -10.06 -12.23
N THR A 185 -6.31 -8.75 -12.08
CA THR A 185 -7.41 -8.03 -12.74
C THR A 185 -6.94 -7.10 -13.85
N ASN A 186 -5.65 -6.77 -13.88
CA ASN A 186 -5.08 -5.67 -14.67
C ASN A 186 -5.76 -4.31 -14.40
N GLU A 187 -6.44 -4.17 -13.26
CA GLU A 187 -7.00 -2.89 -12.80
C GLU A 187 -5.90 -2.08 -12.11
N THR A 188 -5.97 -0.76 -12.23
CA THR A 188 -5.06 0.14 -11.49
C THR A 188 -5.67 0.43 -10.13
N ILE A 189 -4.95 0.10 -9.06
CA ILE A 189 -5.36 0.33 -7.68
C ILE A 189 -4.56 1.52 -7.13
N ILE A 190 -5.26 2.47 -6.53
CA ILE A 190 -4.67 3.58 -5.78
C ILE A 190 -4.92 3.37 -4.30
N GLU A 191 -3.93 3.69 -3.46
CA GLU A 191 -3.98 3.53 -2.03
C GLU A 191 -3.67 4.86 -1.35
N GLY A 192 -4.34 5.15 -0.24
CA GLY A 192 -4.11 6.37 0.52
C GLY A 192 -4.64 6.30 1.95
N MET A 193 -4.46 7.40 2.68
CA MET A 193 -4.82 7.53 4.08
C MET A 193 -6.33 7.64 4.36
N GLY A 194 -7.18 7.83 3.34
CA GLY A 194 -8.61 8.07 3.55
C GLY A 194 -9.41 8.17 2.26
N GLU A 195 -10.74 8.04 2.37
CA GLU A 195 -11.66 8.16 1.23
C GLU A 195 -11.57 9.55 0.57
N LEU A 196 -11.65 10.62 1.39
CA LEU A 196 -11.49 11.99 0.92
C LEU A 196 -10.13 12.22 0.23
N HIS A 197 -9.08 11.55 0.72
CA HIS A 197 -7.75 11.67 0.13
C HIS A 197 -7.76 11.18 -1.32
N LEU A 198 -8.34 9.99 -1.54
CA LEU A 198 -8.46 9.39 -2.86
C LEU A 198 -9.43 10.17 -3.76
N GLU A 199 -10.54 10.66 -3.21
CA GLU A 199 -11.50 11.50 -3.95
C GLU A 199 -10.86 12.79 -4.48
N VAL A 200 -10.06 13.48 -3.64
CA VAL A 200 -9.32 14.68 -4.06
C VAL A 200 -8.36 14.34 -5.19
N TYR A 201 -7.64 13.22 -5.12
CA TYR A 201 -6.74 12.81 -6.21
C TYR A 201 -7.48 12.47 -7.50
N VAL A 202 -8.63 11.78 -7.41
CA VAL A 202 -9.48 11.50 -8.57
C VAL A 202 -9.97 12.79 -9.22
N GLU A 203 -10.42 13.76 -8.42
CA GLU A 203 -10.85 15.05 -8.93
C GLU A 203 -9.68 15.87 -9.50
N ARG A 204 -8.47 15.80 -8.92
CA ARG A 204 -7.25 16.38 -9.48
C ARG A 204 -6.90 15.75 -10.83
N MET A 205 -6.98 14.42 -10.99
CA MET A 205 -6.78 13.76 -12.30
C MET A 205 -7.75 14.30 -13.36
N ARG A 206 -9.01 14.50 -12.97
CA ARG A 206 -10.03 15.03 -13.86
C ARG A 206 -9.77 16.49 -14.24
N ARG A 207 -9.44 17.35 -13.28
CA ARG A 207 -9.25 18.80 -13.49
C ARG A 207 -7.91 19.15 -14.12
N GLU A 208 -6.82 18.59 -13.62
CA GLU A 208 -5.45 18.92 -14.06
C GLU A 208 -5.07 18.18 -15.35
N TYR A 209 -5.47 16.91 -15.50
CA TYR A 209 -5.04 16.06 -16.61
C TYR A 209 -6.14 15.71 -17.61
N GLY A 210 -7.38 16.14 -17.36
CA GLY A 210 -8.53 15.81 -18.21
C GLY A 210 -8.78 14.30 -18.30
N ALA A 211 -8.32 13.51 -17.33
CA ALA A 211 -8.48 12.06 -17.32
C ALA A 211 -9.83 11.72 -16.68
N GLU A 212 -10.80 11.30 -17.50
CA GLU A 212 -12.04 10.73 -16.98
C GLU A 212 -11.79 9.31 -16.51
N VAL A 213 -11.79 9.14 -15.18
CA VAL A 213 -11.67 7.85 -14.50
C VAL A 213 -12.95 7.56 -13.73
N THR A 214 -13.43 6.33 -13.82
CA THR A 214 -14.52 5.85 -12.96
C THR A 214 -13.91 5.14 -11.77
N THR A 215 -14.40 5.48 -10.58
CA THR A 215 -14.03 4.81 -9.34
C THR A 215 -14.87 3.54 -9.19
N GLY A 216 -14.18 2.41 -9.08
CA GLY A 216 -14.80 1.15 -8.67
C GLY A 216 -14.85 1.06 -7.14
N ASN A 217 -15.72 0.20 -6.62
CA ASN A 217 -15.67 -0.11 -5.19
C ASN A 217 -14.30 -0.73 -4.85
N PRO A 218 -13.68 -0.34 -3.72
CA PRO A 218 -12.50 -1.01 -3.22
C PRO A 218 -12.74 -2.51 -3.14
N ARG A 219 -11.85 -3.30 -3.73
CA ARG A 219 -11.97 -4.76 -3.64
C ARG A 219 -11.35 -5.22 -2.32
N VAL A 220 -12.14 -5.97 -1.56
CA VAL A 220 -11.66 -6.68 -0.39
C VAL A 220 -10.87 -7.89 -0.87
N ALA A 221 -9.63 -8.04 -0.41
CA ALA A 221 -8.81 -9.21 -0.69
C ALA A 221 -9.32 -10.42 0.09
N TYR A 222 -10.37 -11.07 -0.44
CA TYR A 222 -10.87 -12.33 0.08
C TYR A 222 -9.83 -13.44 -0.12
N ARG A 223 -9.79 -14.37 0.83
CA ARG A 223 -8.96 -15.58 0.74
C ARG A 223 -9.84 -16.80 0.77
N GLU A 224 -9.37 -17.86 0.15
CA GLU A 224 -10.01 -19.17 0.18
C GLU A 224 -9.26 -20.08 1.17
N THR A 225 -9.98 -20.90 1.94
CA THR A 225 -9.37 -21.97 2.74
C THR A 225 -10.25 -23.20 2.77
N ILE A 226 -9.72 -24.31 3.30
CA ILE A 226 -10.44 -25.56 3.48
C ILE A 226 -10.89 -25.73 4.94
N THR A 227 -11.96 -26.47 5.19
CA THR A 227 -12.49 -26.65 6.55
C THR A 227 -12.25 -28.04 7.11
N GLN A 228 -12.16 -29.04 6.25
CA GLN A 228 -12.03 -30.44 6.65
C GLN A 228 -10.90 -31.13 5.89
N ARG A 229 -10.31 -32.15 6.52
CA ARG A 229 -9.33 -33.00 5.86
C ARG A 229 -9.98 -33.76 4.70
N ALA A 230 -9.31 -33.76 3.54
CA ALA A 230 -9.78 -34.45 2.35
C ALA A 230 -8.67 -35.25 1.67
N GLU A 231 -8.98 -36.49 1.33
CA GLU A 231 -8.09 -37.37 0.57
C GLU A 231 -8.29 -37.17 -0.93
N PHE A 232 -7.17 -37.20 -1.66
CA PHE A 232 -7.14 -37.11 -3.11
C PHE A 232 -6.26 -38.22 -3.68
N ASN A 233 -6.64 -38.72 -4.85
CA ASN A 233 -5.89 -39.73 -5.59
C ASN A 233 -6.15 -39.51 -7.07
N TYR A 234 -5.26 -38.75 -7.71
CA TYR A 234 -5.44 -38.36 -9.10
C TYR A 234 -4.35 -38.96 -9.98
N THR A 235 -4.76 -39.49 -11.14
CA THR A 235 -3.86 -40.02 -12.16
C THR A 235 -4.00 -39.19 -13.43
N HIS A 236 -2.94 -38.46 -13.78
CA HIS A 236 -2.84 -37.77 -15.06
C HIS A 236 -2.23 -38.72 -16.09
N LYS A 237 -3.03 -39.12 -17.08
CA LYS A 237 -2.58 -39.92 -18.23
C LYS A 237 -3.00 -39.23 -19.52
N LYS A 238 -2.04 -38.78 -20.33
CA LYS A 238 -2.30 -38.22 -21.66
C LYS A 238 -1.38 -38.87 -22.68
N GLN A 239 -1.99 -39.53 -23.66
CA GLN A 239 -1.29 -40.22 -24.74
C GLN A 239 -1.71 -39.58 -26.07
N THR A 240 -1.17 -38.40 -26.34
CA THR A 240 -1.10 -37.83 -27.70
C THR A 240 0.14 -38.42 -28.36
N GLY A 241 0.07 -38.83 -29.64
CA GLY A 241 1.02 -39.72 -30.34
C GLY A 241 2.54 -39.41 -30.38
N GLY A 242 3.08 -38.58 -29.48
CA GLY A 242 4.50 -38.47 -29.12
C GLY A 242 4.78 -38.96 -27.69
N SER A 243 5.70 -38.33 -26.96
CA SER A 243 6.05 -38.68 -25.56
C SER A 243 4.81 -38.63 -24.67
N GLY A 244 4.47 -39.76 -24.02
CA GLY A 244 3.34 -39.83 -23.11
C GLY A 244 3.55 -38.96 -21.88
N GLN A 245 2.45 -38.56 -21.24
CA GLN A 245 2.48 -37.96 -19.91
C GLN A 245 1.78 -38.89 -18.94
N TYR A 246 2.52 -39.34 -17.93
CA TYR A 246 2.00 -40.15 -16.83
C TYR A 246 2.51 -39.65 -15.48
N GLY A 247 1.57 -39.38 -14.57
CA GLY A 247 1.88 -39.12 -13.17
C GLY A 247 0.65 -39.37 -12.30
N ARG A 248 0.82 -40.15 -11.24
CA ARG A 248 -0.20 -40.36 -10.21
C ARG A 248 0.27 -39.78 -8.89
N VAL A 249 -0.57 -38.97 -8.25
CA VAL A 249 -0.30 -38.34 -6.95
C VAL A 249 -1.49 -38.63 -6.03
N ALA A 250 -1.19 -39.20 -4.87
CA ALA A 250 -2.16 -39.48 -3.82
C ALA A 250 -1.70 -38.90 -2.49
N GLY A 251 -2.66 -38.50 -1.67
CA GLY A 251 -2.38 -37.77 -0.44
C GLY A 251 -3.63 -37.28 0.25
N TRP A 252 -3.43 -36.38 1.20
CA TRP A 252 -4.51 -35.63 1.81
C TRP A 252 -4.12 -34.17 1.96
N MET A 253 -5.14 -33.32 2.03
CA MET A 253 -5.01 -31.92 2.41
C MET A 253 -5.75 -31.67 3.71
N GLU A 254 -5.20 -30.81 4.56
CA GLU A 254 -5.78 -30.41 5.85
C GLU A 254 -5.58 -28.91 6.10
N PRO A 255 -6.50 -28.24 6.81
CA PRO A 255 -6.35 -26.83 7.12
C PRO A 255 -5.25 -26.57 8.14
N VAL A 256 -4.55 -25.44 8.01
CA VAL A 256 -3.56 -24.94 8.96
C VAL A 256 -3.86 -23.48 9.28
N ALA A 257 -3.76 -23.12 10.56
CA ALA A 257 -4.12 -21.78 11.06
C ALA A 257 -2.98 -20.75 10.90
N ASP A 258 -1.72 -21.18 11.06
CA ASP A 258 -0.59 -20.26 11.27
C ASP A 258 0.40 -20.16 10.09
N GLU A 259 0.20 -20.94 9.03
CA GLU A 259 1.07 -20.95 7.85
C GLU A 259 0.26 -20.82 6.55
N GLU A 260 0.78 -20.05 5.58
CA GLU A 260 0.10 -19.85 4.29
C GLU A 260 -0.02 -21.15 3.49
N PHE A 261 1.06 -21.95 3.46
CA PHE A 261 1.12 -23.23 2.77
C PHE A 261 2.21 -24.14 3.33
N VAL A 262 1.82 -25.36 3.68
CA VAL A 262 2.75 -26.38 4.19
C VAL A 262 2.76 -27.57 3.24
N PHE A 263 3.94 -27.95 2.75
CA PHE A 263 4.11 -29.15 1.95
C PHE A 263 4.90 -30.20 2.73
N GLU A 264 4.29 -31.37 2.96
CA GLU A 264 4.94 -32.49 3.64
C GLU A 264 5.01 -33.70 2.72
N ASN A 265 6.21 -34.25 2.55
CA ASN A 265 6.42 -35.46 1.78
C ASN A 265 6.54 -36.67 2.72
N ARG A 266 5.61 -37.63 2.59
CA ARG A 266 5.61 -38.91 3.30
C ARG A 266 5.68 -40.11 2.36
N VAL A 267 6.15 -39.93 1.13
CA VAL A 267 6.28 -41.03 0.16
C VAL A 267 7.36 -42.02 0.63
N VAL A 268 6.96 -43.28 0.83
CA VAL A 268 7.86 -44.37 1.23
C VAL A 268 8.06 -45.32 0.03
N GLY A 269 9.28 -45.81 -0.17
CA GLY A 269 9.56 -46.86 -1.16
C GLY A 269 9.78 -46.39 -2.61
N GLY A 270 10.00 -45.10 -2.85
CA GLY A 270 10.40 -44.59 -4.17
C GLY A 270 9.29 -44.60 -5.25
N ALA A 271 8.03 -44.70 -4.85
CA ALA A 271 6.87 -44.70 -5.75
C ALA A 271 6.83 -43.45 -6.67
N ILE A 272 7.27 -42.31 -6.14
CA ILE A 272 7.62 -41.11 -6.88
C ILE A 272 9.13 -40.88 -6.74
N PRO A 273 9.89 -40.80 -7.85
CA PRO A 273 11.29 -40.40 -7.82
C PRO A 273 11.48 -39.04 -7.11
N THR A 274 12.47 -38.92 -6.24
CA THR A 274 12.73 -37.71 -5.43
C THR A 274 12.89 -36.43 -6.26
N GLN A 275 13.37 -36.59 -7.50
CA GLN A 275 13.54 -35.52 -8.49
C GLN A 275 12.21 -34.83 -8.84
N PHE A 276 11.10 -35.57 -8.85
CA PHE A 276 9.77 -35.07 -9.24
C PHE A 276 8.96 -34.49 -8.08
N ILE A 277 9.44 -34.60 -6.84
CA ILE A 277 8.73 -34.11 -5.66
C ILE A 277 8.66 -32.57 -5.67
N ALA A 278 9.75 -31.90 -6.05
CA ALA A 278 9.78 -30.45 -6.25
C ALA A 278 8.81 -29.99 -7.36
N ALA A 279 8.62 -30.82 -8.40
CA ALA A 279 7.65 -30.55 -9.46
C ALA A 279 6.21 -30.67 -8.95
N CYS A 280 5.90 -31.66 -8.10
CA CYS A 280 4.60 -31.77 -7.43
C CYS A 280 4.32 -30.53 -6.56
N GLU A 281 5.28 -30.11 -5.74
CA GLU A 281 5.16 -28.92 -4.90
C GLU A 281 4.89 -27.66 -5.74
N LYS A 282 5.64 -27.45 -6.82
CA LYS A 282 5.41 -26.35 -7.77
C LYS A 282 4.01 -26.41 -8.39
N GLY A 283 3.51 -27.62 -8.68
CA GLY A 283 2.14 -27.86 -9.13
C GLY A 283 1.10 -27.39 -8.11
N PHE A 284 1.24 -27.79 -6.84
CA PHE A 284 0.36 -27.36 -5.75
C PHE A 284 0.41 -25.84 -5.53
N ARG A 285 1.61 -25.25 -5.43
CA ARG A 285 1.78 -23.79 -5.27
C ARG A 285 1.13 -23.00 -6.41
N SER A 286 1.21 -23.51 -7.64
CA SER A 286 0.55 -22.86 -8.79
C SER A 286 -0.98 -22.85 -8.70
N CYS A 287 -1.58 -23.77 -7.95
CA CYS A 287 -3.03 -23.78 -7.68
C CYS A 287 -3.45 -22.88 -6.51
N LEU A 288 -2.52 -22.50 -5.63
CA LEU A 288 -2.83 -21.61 -4.51
C LEU A 288 -3.09 -20.18 -4.98
N ALA A 289 -2.43 -19.74 -6.06
CA ALA A 289 -2.64 -18.40 -6.62
C ALA A 289 -4.07 -18.19 -7.13
N LYS A 290 -4.73 -19.25 -7.62
CA LYS A 290 -6.09 -19.16 -8.17
C LYS A 290 -6.95 -20.33 -7.73
N GLY A 291 -7.83 -20.07 -6.76
CA GLY A 291 -8.79 -21.01 -6.22
C GLY A 291 -9.66 -21.66 -7.30
N PRO A 292 -9.85 -22.99 -7.30
CA PRO A 292 -10.65 -23.68 -8.31
C PRO A 292 -12.12 -23.24 -8.36
N LYS A 293 -12.67 -22.72 -7.26
CA LYS A 293 -14.09 -22.42 -7.11
C LYS A 293 -14.39 -20.93 -7.32
N MET A 294 -13.80 -20.04 -6.52
CA MET A 294 -14.10 -18.60 -6.54
C MET A 294 -12.94 -17.74 -7.04
N GLU A 295 -11.83 -18.36 -7.49
CA GLU A 295 -10.66 -17.69 -8.07
C GLU A 295 -9.87 -16.82 -7.09
N PHE A 296 -10.13 -16.89 -5.79
CA PHE A 296 -9.33 -16.19 -4.80
C PHE A 296 -8.08 -16.99 -4.43
N PRO A 297 -7.01 -16.32 -3.94
CA PRO A 297 -5.85 -17.01 -3.43
C PRO A 297 -6.21 -17.92 -2.25
N VAL A 298 -5.75 -19.16 -2.30
CA VAL A 298 -5.97 -20.16 -1.25
C VAL A 298 -4.86 -20.07 -0.23
N THR A 299 -5.21 -19.92 1.05
CA THR A 299 -4.28 -19.80 2.19
C THR A 299 -4.65 -20.78 3.30
N GLY A 300 -3.68 -21.17 4.12
CA GLY A 300 -3.92 -22.04 5.28
C GLY A 300 -4.13 -23.50 4.90
N VAL A 301 -3.38 -23.99 3.90
CA VAL A 301 -3.52 -25.37 3.42
C VAL A 301 -2.21 -26.13 3.60
N LYS A 302 -2.31 -27.27 4.28
CA LYS A 302 -1.25 -28.27 4.30
C LYS A 302 -1.58 -29.40 3.36
N VAL A 303 -0.63 -29.73 2.49
CA VAL A 303 -0.73 -30.83 1.54
C VAL A 303 0.31 -31.88 1.88
N VAL A 304 -0.15 -33.11 2.11
CA VAL A 304 0.71 -34.26 2.40
C VAL A 304 0.58 -35.29 1.29
N ILE A 305 1.70 -35.63 0.65
CA ILE A 305 1.75 -36.73 -0.32
C ILE A 305 2.18 -37.99 0.43
N ASN A 306 1.39 -39.06 0.31
CA ASN A 306 1.70 -40.35 0.93
C ASN A 306 2.05 -41.43 -0.10
N ASP A 307 1.44 -41.40 -1.28
CA ASP A 307 1.54 -42.43 -2.29
C ASP A 307 1.48 -41.82 -3.70
N GLY A 308 1.97 -42.56 -4.69
CA GLY A 308 1.97 -42.12 -6.07
C GLY A 308 2.41 -43.22 -7.02
N ALA A 309 2.40 -42.93 -8.31
CA ALA A 309 2.96 -43.83 -9.30
C ALA A 309 3.66 -43.05 -10.41
N SER A 310 4.79 -43.61 -10.85
CA SER A 310 5.58 -43.13 -11.96
C SER A 310 5.67 -44.20 -13.04
N HIS A 311 5.97 -43.78 -14.26
CA HIS A 311 6.26 -44.65 -15.40
C HIS A 311 7.64 -44.28 -15.95
N SER A 312 8.47 -45.26 -16.27
CA SER A 312 9.88 -45.04 -16.61
C SER A 312 10.10 -44.21 -17.89
N VAL A 313 9.13 -44.21 -18.81
CA VAL A 313 9.26 -43.54 -20.12
C VAL A 313 8.36 -42.31 -20.25
N ASP A 314 7.21 -42.31 -19.56
CA ASP A 314 6.17 -41.29 -19.73
C ASP A 314 6.08 -40.30 -18.55
N SER A 315 6.87 -40.50 -17.49
CA SER A 315 6.93 -39.55 -16.37
C SER A 315 7.90 -38.41 -16.64
N SER A 316 7.40 -37.18 -16.46
CA SER A 316 8.15 -35.94 -16.61
C SER A 316 7.72 -34.93 -15.55
N ASP A 317 8.52 -33.90 -15.32
CA ASP A 317 8.21 -32.79 -14.40
C ASP A 317 6.84 -32.16 -14.71
N ILE A 318 6.53 -32.00 -15.99
CA ILE A 318 5.27 -31.42 -16.45
C ILE A 318 4.10 -32.36 -16.12
N ALA A 319 4.27 -33.67 -16.30
CA ALA A 319 3.23 -34.65 -15.98
C ALA A 319 2.88 -34.65 -14.49
N PHE A 320 3.89 -34.57 -13.60
CA PHE A 320 3.68 -34.48 -12.16
C PHE A 320 3.10 -33.14 -11.70
N GLN A 321 3.49 -32.02 -12.35
CA GLN A 321 2.84 -30.72 -12.11
C GLN A 321 1.35 -30.77 -12.47
N GLN A 322 0.97 -31.36 -13.61
CA GLN A 322 -0.44 -31.49 -13.99
C GLN A 322 -1.19 -32.46 -13.08
N ALA A 323 -0.55 -33.57 -12.68
CA ALA A 323 -1.13 -34.51 -11.73
C ALA A 323 -1.40 -33.85 -10.36
N ALA A 324 -0.46 -33.04 -9.86
CA ALA A 324 -0.64 -32.26 -8.62
C ALA A 324 -1.78 -31.24 -8.75
N ARG A 325 -1.93 -30.56 -9.89
CA ARG A 325 -3.05 -29.65 -10.15
C ARG A 325 -4.40 -30.36 -10.17
N GLY A 326 -4.48 -31.52 -10.79
CA GLY A 326 -5.70 -32.35 -10.80
C GLY A 326 -6.04 -32.89 -9.41
N ALA A 327 -5.03 -33.39 -8.69
CA ALA A 327 -5.14 -33.84 -7.31
C ALA A 327 -5.65 -32.73 -6.38
N PHE A 328 -5.11 -31.52 -6.51
CA PHE A 328 -5.56 -30.36 -5.75
C PHE A 328 -7.03 -30.05 -6.02
N ARG A 329 -7.48 -30.04 -7.28
CA ARG A 329 -8.89 -29.75 -7.61
C ARG A 329 -9.87 -30.77 -7.00
N GLU A 330 -9.56 -32.06 -7.08
CA GLU A 330 -10.42 -33.10 -6.50
C GLU A 330 -10.43 -33.05 -4.98
N GLY A 331 -9.26 -32.90 -4.35
CA GLY A 331 -9.16 -32.78 -2.90
C GLY A 331 -9.85 -31.52 -2.39
N TYR A 332 -9.66 -30.40 -3.08
CA TYR A 332 -10.22 -29.10 -2.71
C TYR A 332 -11.74 -29.10 -2.74
N ALA A 333 -12.36 -29.74 -3.75
CA ALA A 333 -13.82 -29.89 -3.82
C ALA A 333 -14.38 -30.72 -2.65
N LYS A 334 -13.64 -31.75 -2.23
CA LYS A 334 -14.01 -32.61 -1.08
C LYS A 334 -13.74 -31.94 0.27
N ALA A 335 -12.82 -30.99 0.35
CA ALA A 335 -12.38 -30.33 1.58
C ALA A 335 -13.33 -29.22 2.09
N LYS A 336 -14.50 -29.05 1.44
CA LYS A 336 -15.50 -28.00 1.73
C LYS A 336 -14.85 -26.62 1.84
N PRO A 337 -14.48 -26.01 0.70
CA PRO A 337 -13.79 -24.74 0.70
C PRO A 337 -14.71 -23.62 1.16
N VAL A 338 -14.15 -22.71 1.93
CA VAL A 338 -14.82 -21.54 2.51
C VAL A 338 -14.03 -20.26 2.22
N ILE A 339 -14.73 -19.12 2.28
CA ILE A 339 -14.14 -17.80 2.06
C ILE A 339 -13.83 -17.16 3.41
N HIS A 340 -12.63 -16.60 3.51
CA HIS A 340 -12.23 -15.72 4.59
C HIS A 340 -12.23 -14.25 4.14
N GLU A 341 -12.78 -13.38 4.98
CA GLU A 341 -12.67 -11.92 4.84
C GLU A 341 -11.58 -11.39 5.80
N PRO A 342 -10.86 -10.34 5.39
CA PRO A 342 -9.95 -9.63 6.28
C PRO A 342 -10.75 -8.85 7.33
N VAL A 343 -10.38 -9.04 8.58
CA VAL A 343 -10.92 -8.33 9.74
C VAL A 343 -9.87 -7.33 10.23
N MET A 344 -10.29 -6.08 10.37
CA MET A 344 -9.48 -4.98 10.84
C MET A 344 -9.64 -4.82 12.35
N LYS A 345 -8.55 -4.61 13.07
CA LYS A 345 -8.60 -4.04 14.42
C LYS A 345 -8.83 -2.53 14.27
N VAL A 346 -9.97 -2.05 14.73
CA VAL A 346 -10.38 -0.65 14.69
C VAL A 346 -10.31 -0.09 16.09
N VAL A 347 -9.62 1.04 16.24
CA VAL A 347 -9.57 1.82 17.48
C VAL A 347 -10.25 3.15 17.21
N VAL A 348 -11.31 3.46 17.94
CA VAL A 348 -12.05 4.72 17.81
C VAL A 348 -11.87 5.55 19.07
N GLU A 349 -11.37 6.77 18.90
CA GLU A 349 -11.23 7.76 19.95
C GLU A 349 -12.37 8.78 19.82
N THR A 350 -13.17 8.92 20.87
CA THR A 350 -14.34 9.81 20.86
C THR A 350 -14.58 10.40 22.24
N PRO A 351 -15.17 11.59 22.38
CA PRO A 351 -15.67 12.05 23.68
C PRO A 351 -16.68 11.06 24.25
N THR A 352 -16.70 10.89 25.58
CA THR A 352 -17.59 9.93 26.29
C THR A 352 -19.08 10.14 25.98
N GLU A 353 -19.48 11.38 25.67
CA GLU A 353 -20.84 11.73 25.24
C GLU A 353 -21.32 10.96 24.00
N PHE A 354 -20.41 10.59 23.10
CA PHE A 354 -20.72 9.91 21.83
C PHE A 354 -20.31 8.43 21.82
N GLN A 355 -19.92 7.87 22.97
CA GLN A 355 -19.54 6.46 23.09
C GLN A 355 -20.66 5.51 22.62
N GLY A 356 -21.91 5.78 23.04
CA GLY A 356 -23.09 4.98 22.65
C GLY A 356 -23.32 4.94 21.13
N PRO A 357 -23.42 6.09 20.44
CA PRO A 357 -23.51 6.14 18.98
C PRO A 357 -22.38 5.41 18.24
N VAL A 358 -21.13 5.52 18.73
CA VAL A 358 -19.96 4.84 18.13
C VAL A 358 -20.09 3.32 18.25
N ILE A 359 -20.44 2.81 19.43
CA ILE A 359 -20.71 1.38 19.67
C ILE A 359 -21.85 0.88 18.78
N GLY A 360 -22.90 1.69 18.62
CA GLY A 360 -24.02 1.38 17.72
C GLY A 360 -23.58 1.24 16.25
N LEU A 361 -22.76 2.17 15.76
CA LEU A 361 -22.21 2.13 14.39
C LEU A 361 -21.32 0.91 14.14
N LEU A 362 -20.47 0.56 15.11
CA LEU A 362 -19.60 -0.62 15.02
C LEU A 362 -20.44 -1.91 14.98
N ASN A 363 -21.47 -2.02 15.81
CA ASN A 363 -22.37 -3.18 15.82
C ASN A 363 -23.18 -3.31 14.52
N GLN A 364 -23.66 -2.20 13.95
CA GLN A 364 -24.35 -2.21 12.65
C GLN A 364 -23.47 -2.77 11.53
N ARG A 365 -22.15 -2.59 11.63
CA ARG A 365 -21.13 -3.01 10.66
C ARG A 365 -20.53 -4.38 10.99
N ARG A 366 -21.24 -5.23 11.75
CA ARG A 366 -20.77 -6.56 12.19
C ARG A 366 -19.47 -6.51 13.00
N GLY A 367 -19.18 -5.37 13.62
CA GLY A 367 -18.03 -5.19 14.50
C GLY A 367 -18.19 -5.98 15.79
N MET A 368 -17.15 -6.72 16.17
CA MET A 368 -17.06 -7.39 17.46
C MET A 368 -16.24 -6.50 18.41
N ILE A 369 -16.90 -5.92 19.40
CA ILE A 369 -16.25 -5.05 20.38
C ILE A 369 -15.35 -5.91 21.28
N VAL A 370 -14.08 -5.52 21.36
CA VAL A 370 -13.08 -6.16 22.23
C VAL A 370 -13.12 -5.53 23.61
N GLY A 371 -13.19 -4.20 23.65
CA GLY A 371 -13.26 -3.44 24.89
C GLY A 371 -13.52 -1.97 24.63
N ALA A 372 -13.99 -1.29 25.67
CA ALA A 372 -14.08 0.17 25.71
C ALA A 372 -13.36 0.63 26.98
N GLN A 373 -12.45 1.59 26.85
CA GLN A 373 -11.70 2.19 27.94
C GLN A 373 -12.02 3.67 28.00
N ASP A 374 -12.30 4.18 29.19
CA ASP A 374 -12.59 5.60 29.38
C ASP A 374 -11.36 6.30 29.98
N GLU A 375 -10.77 7.20 29.20
CA GLU A 375 -9.64 8.05 29.59
C GLU A 375 -10.13 9.48 29.84
N GLY A 376 -10.79 9.65 31.00
CA GLY A 376 -11.27 10.96 31.45
C GLY A 376 -12.40 11.52 30.57
N VAL A 377 -12.06 12.45 29.67
CA VAL A 377 -13.03 13.12 28.76
C VAL A 377 -13.14 12.38 27.42
N LEU A 378 -12.17 11.51 27.13
CA LEU A 378 -12.11 10.69 25.92
C LEU A 378 -12.41 9.24 26.27
N SER A 379 -13.03 8.53 25.33
CA SER A 379 -13.32 7.10 25.39
C SER A 379 -12.70 6.46 24.15
N VAL A 380 -11.98 5.38 24.37
CA VAL A 380 -11.31 4.58 23.35
C VAL A 380 -12.06 3.26 23.21
N VAL A 381 -12.62 3.01 22.04
CA VAL A 381 -13.36 1.79 21.72
C VAL A 381 -12.57 0.94 20.74
N GLU A 382 -12.20 -0.27 21.17
CA GLU A 382 -11.53 -1.25 20.32
C GLU A 382 -12.54 -2.28 19.79
N ALA A 383 -12.54 -2.50 18.48
CA ALA A 383 -13.41 -3.48 17.83
C ALA A 383 -12.73 -4.18 16.65
N HIS A 384 -13.11 -5.43 16.41
CA HIS A 384 -12.75 -6.16 15.20
C HIS A 384 -13.88 -6.04 14.17
N VAL A 385 -13.62 -5.37 13.05
CA VAL A 385 -14.64 -5.10 12.02
C VAL A 385 -14.18 -5.63 10.66
N PRO A 386 -15.03 -6.34 9.90
CA PRO A 386 -14.69 -6.74 8.54
C PRO A 386 -14.40 -5.55 7.64
N LEU A 387 -13.33 -5.61 6.84
CA LEU A 387 -12.95 -4.50 5.94
C LEU A 387 -14.08 -4.14 4.96
N ALA A 388 -14.85 -5.14 4.51
CA ALA A 388 -16.01 -4.95 3.62
C ALA A 388 -17.07 -4.00 4.20
N GLU A 389 -17.20 -3.97 5.53
CA GLU A 389 -18.16 -3.14 6.24
C GLU A 389 -17.56 -1.81 6.71
N MET A 390 -16.29 -1.52 6.45
CA MET A 390 -15.63 -0.28 6.85
C MET A 390 -15.75 0.85 5.81
N PHE A 391 -16.27 0.56 4.62
CA PHE A 391 -16.47 1.56 3.57
C PHE A 391 -17.46 2.65 4.01
N GLY A 392 -17.07 3.92 3.86
CA GLY A 392 -17.87 5.07 4.32
C GLY A 392 -17.97 5.20 5.85
N PHE A 393 -17.17 4.45 6.64
CA PHE A 393 -17.19 4.55 8.10
C PHE A 393 -16.76 5.95 8.60
N SER A 394 -15.76 6.56 7.96
CA SER A 394 -15.27 7.91 8.32
C SER A 394 -16.39 8.96 8.28
N THR A 395 -17.20 8.97 7.23
CA THR A 395 -18.32 9.91 7.05
C THR A 395 -19.44 9.67 8.06
N ALA A 396 -19.78 8.39 8.31
CA ALA A 396 -20.78 8.02 9.30
C ALA A 396 -20.34 8.37 10.73
N LEU A 397 -19.08 8.09 11.07
CA LEU A 397 -18.47 8.40 12.37
C LEU A 397 -18.47 9.91 12.63
N ARG A 398 -18.01 10.71 11.65
CA ARG A 398 -18.00 12.18 11.78
C ARG A 398 -19.42 12.73 11.95
N SER A 399 -20.39 12.20 11.23
CA SER A 399 -21.79 12.63 11.33
C SER A 399 -22.38 12.34 12.71
N ALA A 400 -22.11 11.15 13.26
CA ALA A 400 -22.60 10.74 14.58
C ALA A 400 -21.91 11.46 15.75
N THR A 401 -20.67 11.92 15.56
CA THR A 401 -19.81 12.50 16.61
C THR A 401 -19.57 14.00 16.44
N GLN A 402 -20.32 14.64 15.54
CA GLN A 402 -20.14 16.06 15.17
C GLN A 402 -18.70 16.40 14.73
N GLY A 403 -17.99 15.41 14.17
CA GLY A 403 -16.59 15.53 13.72
C GLY A 403 -15.56 15.48 14.84
N LYS A 404 -15.94 15.15 16.08
CA LYS A 404 -15.03 15.12 17.23
C LYS A 404 -14.32 13.78 17.42
N ALA A 405 -14.76 12.71 16.75
CA ALA A 405 -14.13 11.40 16.85
C ALA A 405 -13.13 11.14 15.73
N GLN A 406 -12.13 10.33 16.05
CA GLN A 406 -11.11 9.84 15.14
C GLN A 406 -11.06 8.31 15.23
N PHE A 407 -10.58 7.66 14.18
CA PHE A 407 -10.37 6.22 14.21
C PHE A 407 -9.09 5.86 13.46
N THR A 408 -8.47 4.79 13.92
CA THR A 408 -7.37 4.11 13.25
C THR A 408 -7.77 2.65 13.01
N MET A 409 -7.23 2.04 11.97
CA MET A 409 -7.48 0.64 11.69
C MET A 409 -6.23 -0.05 11.16
N GLU A 410 -6.01 -1.28 11.61
CA GLU A 410 -4.89 -2.14 11.21
C GLU A 410 -5.40 -3.54 10.89
N PHE A 411 -4.70 -4.27 10.02
CA PHE A 411 -5.07 -5.66 9.72
C PHE A 411 -4.85 -6.52 10.96
N ALA A 412 -5.88 -7.28 11.36
CA ALA A 412 -5.79 -8.18 12.51
C ALA A 412 -5.66 -9.64 12.06
N MET A 413 -6.66 -10.13 11.33
CA MET A 413 -6.74 -11.55 10.96
C MET A 413 -7.75 -11.79 9.84
N TYR A 414 -7.66 -12.98 9.23
CA TYR A 414 -8.69 -13.49 8.33
C TYR A 414 -9.74 -14.29 9.11
N LYS A 415 -11.03 -14.05 8.85
CA LYS A 415 -12.14 -14.76 9.50
C LYS A 415 -13.14 -15.28 8.47
N LEU A 416 -13.79 -16.40 8.81
CA LEU A 416 -14.84 -17.00 8.00
C LEU A 416 -15.97 -16.00 7.70
N VAL A 417 -16.30 -15.87 6.41
CA VAL A 417 -17.42 -15.05 5.93
C VAL A 417 -18.76 -15.74 6.27
N PRO A 418 -19.76 -14.99 6.75
CA PRO A 418 -21.12 -15.51 6.92
C PRO A 418 -21.69 -16.06 5.60
N GLN A 419 -22.47 -17.15 5.68
CA GLN A 419 -22.95 -17.86 4.49
C GLN A 419 -23.75 -16.97 3.53
N SER A 420 -24.54 -16.01 4.05
CA SER A 420 -25.32 -15.06 3.24
C SER A 420 -24.46 -14.14 2.37
N ILE A 421 -23.26 -13.78 2.83
CA ILE A 421 -22.32 -12.95 2.08
C ILE A 421 -21.50 -13.83 1.13
N ALA A 422 -21.12 -15.03 1.57
CA ALA A 422 -20.40 -15.99 0.73
C ALA A 422 -21.20 -16.37 -0.53
N GLU A 423 -22.52 -16.55 -0.41
CA GLU A 423 -23.41 -16.81 -1.56
C GLU A 423 -23.47 -15.62 -2.52
N LYS A 424 -23.58 -14.38 -2.01
CA LYS A 424 -23.54 -13.17 -2.85
C LYS A 424 -22.21 -13.01 -3.59
N ILE A 425 -21.08 -13.23 -2.90
CA ILE A 425 -19.76 -13.17 -3.53
C ILE A 425 -19.65 -14.24 -4.62
N ALA A 426 -20.16 -15.46 -4.36
CA ALA A 426 -20.17 -16.54 -5.35
C ALA A 426 -20.99 -16.17 -6.59
N GLU A 427 -22.15 -15.52 -6.42
CA GLU A 427 -22.99 -15.01 -7.50
C GLU A 427 -22.30 -13.91 -8.31
N GLU A 428 -21.66 -12.95 -7.65
CA GLU A 428 -20.90 -11.87 -8.32
C GLU A 428 -19.73 -12.43 -9.14
N VAL A 429 -18.99 -13.40 -8.60
CA VAL A 429 -17.91 -14.08 -9.31
C VAL A 429 -18.46 -14.88 -10.51
N ALA A 430 -19.59 -15.57 -10.34
CA ALA A 430 -20.23 -16.31 -11.42
C ALA A 430 -20.77 -15.39 -12.54
N ALA A 431 -21.32 -14.23 -12.18
CA ALA A 431 -21.77 -13.22 -13.14
C ALA A 431 -20.60 -12.62 -13.92
N ARG A 432 -19.46 -12.36 -13.27
CA ARG A 432 -18.23 -11.93 -13.94
C ARG A 432 -17.70 -12.97 -14.93
N LYS A 433 -17.72 -14.25 -14.58
CA LYS A 433 -17.34 -15.33 -15.50
C LYS A 433 -18.18 -15.36 -16.78
N LYS A 434 -19.47 -15.01 -16.69
CA LYS A 434 -20.36 -14.89 -17.86
C LYS A 434 -20.12 -13.64 -18.71
N ASN A 435 -19.61 -12.56 -18.13
CA ASN A 435 -19.32 -11.33 -18.87
C ASN A 435 -17.90 -11.32 -19.48
N ALA A 436 -16.99 -12.13 -18.94
CA ALA A 436 -15.61 -12.27 -19.43
C ALA A 436 -15.44 -13.38 -20.49
N ALA A 437 -16.42 -14.29 -20.61
CA ALA A 437 -16.52 -15.30 -21.66
C ALA A 437 -17.42 -14.79 -22.79
#